data_AF-A0A964LAL5-F1
#
_entry.id   AF-A0A964LAL5-F1
#
_cell.length_a   1.000
_cell.length_b   1.000
_cell.length_c   1.000
_cell.angle_alpha   90.00
_cell.angle_beta   90.00
_cell.angle_gamma   90.00
#
_symmetry.space_group_name_H-M   'P 1'
#
loop_
_entity.id
_entity.type
_entity.pdbx_description
1 polymer ?
#
loop_
_entity_poly.entity_id
_entity_poly.type
_entity_poly.pdbx_seq_one_letter_code
_entity_poly.pdbx_strand_id
1 'polypeptide(L)' 'MRTIKEEEVDLSEYHDFADAHRQITRFLDDVYNIKRIHSALGYLTPLEFEQQWRLEHSPLVNSERTTTRT' A
#
# COMPACT_ATOMS: atom_id res chain seq x y z
N MET A 1 -11.78 8.66 -7.20
CA MET A 1 -10.65 8.47 -6.28
C MET A 1 -9.96 9.82 -6.17
N ARG A 2 -10.01 10.49 -5.01
CA ARG A 2 -9.30 11.76 -4.80
C ARG A 2 -7.82 11.49 -4.58
N THR A 3 -6.93 12.31 -5.10
CA THR A 3 -5.47 12.09 -5.03
C THR A 3 -4.92 12.39 -3.64
N ILE A 4 -3.71 11.90 -3.32
CA ILE A 4 -3.00 12.26 -2.08
C ILE A 4 -2.88 13.79 -1.96
N LYS A 5 -2.72 14.49 -3.09
CA LYS A 5 -2.64 15.95 -3.11
C LYS A 5 -3.92 16.61 -2.57
N GLU A 6 -5.08 16.15 -3.01
CA GLU A 6 -6.37 16.75 -2.63
C GLU A 6 -6.80 16.44 -1.19
N GLU A 7 -6.28 15.36 -0.59
CA GLU A 7 -6.70 14.92 0.76
C GLU A 7 -5.75 15.34 1.87
N GLU A 8 -4.47 15.54 1.56
CA GLU A 8 -3.44 15.82 2.55
C GLU A 8 -2.65 17.09 2.20
N VAL A 9 -2.20 17.26 0.97
CA VAL A 9 -1.31 18.39 0.61
C VAL A 9 -2.08 19.71 0.48
N ASP A 10 -3.27 19.70 -0.11
CA ASP A 10 -4.08 20.90 -0.31
C ASP A 10 -4.83 21.34 0.97
N LEU A 11 -4.87 20.49 2.00
CA LEU A 11 -5.58 20.73 3.26
C LEU A 11 -4.66 20.93 4.47
N SER A 12 -3.38 20.58 4.35
CA SER A 12 -2.39 20.70 5.43
C SER A 12 -1.43 21.86 5.17
N GLU A 13 -1.32 22.77 6.14
CA GLU A 13 -0.27 23.79 6.14
C GLU A 13 1.02 23.21 6.72
N TYR A 14 2.08 23.15 5.92
CA TYR A 14 3.39 22.67 6.36
C TYR A 14 4.27 23.85 6.78
N HIS A 15 4.81 23.78 8.00
CA HIS A 15 5.70 24.82 8.52
C HIS A 15 7.09 24.80 7.87
N ASP A 16 7.64 23.60 7.65
CA ASP A 16 8.92 23.39 7.01
C ASP A 16 8.97 22.04 6.27
N PHE A 17 10.05 21.79 5.52
CA PHE A 17 10.21 20.55 4.75
C PHE A 17 10.21 19.29 5.64
N ALA A 18 10.77 19.37 6.84
CA ALA A 18 10.85 18.22 7.74
C ALA A 18 9.47 17.88 8.32
N ASP A 19 8.65 18.88 8.57
CA ASP A 19 7.26 18.72 8.99
C ASP A 19 6.40 18.14 7.87
N ALA A 20 6.53 18.66 6.64
CA ALA A 20 5.89 18.07 5.47
C ALA A 20 6.26 16.59 5.29
N HIS A 21 7.55 16.26 5.40
CA HIS A 21 8.00 14.89 5.31
C HIS A 21 7.36 14.01 6.39
N ARG A 22 7.33 14.45 7.66
CA ARG A 22 6.71 13.69 8.75
C ARG A 22 5.21 13.47 8.53
N GLN A 23 4.48 14.52 8.15
CA GLN A 23 3.03 14.42 7.94
C GLN A 23 2.70 13.52 6.74
N ILE A 24 3.43 13.66 5.63
CA ILE A 24 3.26 12.79 4.45
C ILE A 24 3.58 11.33 4.79
N THR A 25 4.69 11.06 5.47
CA THR A 25 5.04 9.69 5.90
C THR A 25 3.93 9.11 6.77
N ARG A 26 3.45 9.87 7.75
CA ARG A 26 2.36 9.42 8.62
C ARG A 26 1.08 9.13 7.85
N PHE A 27 0.69 9.99 6.91
CA PHE A 27 -0.49 9.77 6.08
C PHE A 27 -0.34 8.51 5.23
N LEU A 28 0.85 8.28 4.66
CA LEU A 28 1.12 7.08 3.88
C LEU A 28 0.95 5.81 4.72
N ASP A 29 1.49 5.80 5.93
CA ASP A 29 1.45 4.64 6.81
C ASP A 29 0.07 4.41 7.42
N ASP A 30 -0.55 5.46 8.00
CA ASP A 30 -1.79 5.33 8.78
C ASP A 30 -3.06 5.27 7.91
N VAL A 31 -3.02 5.85 6.71
CA VAL A 31 -4.20 6.04 5.86
C VAL A 31 -4.03 5.36 4.51
N TYR A 32 -3.01 5.73 3.74
CA TYR A 32 -2.88 5.25 2.36
C TYR A 32 -2.68 3.74 2.30
N ASN A 33 -1.67 3.22 3.00
CA ASN A 33 -1.30 1.82 2.97
C ASN A 33 -2.36 0.90 3.58
N ILE A 34 -3.14 1.40 4.55
CA ILE A 34 -4.06 0.59 5.35
C ILE A 34 -5.52 0.70 4.89
N LYS A 35 -5.96 1.87 4.41
CA LYS A 35 -7.39 2.14 4.19
C LYS A 35 -7.77 2.34 2.73
N ARG A 36 -6.78 2.58 1.86
CA ARG A 36 -7.05 2.96 0.47
C ARG A 36 -7.02 1.74 -0.45
N ILE A 37 -8.17 1.41 -1.00
CA ILE A 37 -8.31 0.32 -1.96
C ILE A 37 -7.94 0.78 -3.38
N HIS A 38 -7.20 -0.05 -4.11
CA HIS A 38 -6.75 0.24 -5.47
C HIS A 38 -7.32 -0.77 -6.46
N SER A 39 -8.02 -0.30 -7.50
CA SER A 39 -8.56 -1.18 -8.55
C SER A 39 -7.45 -1.96 -9.28
N ALA A 40 -6.28 -1.34 -9.47
CA ALA A 40 -5.11 -1.99 -10.05
C ALA A 40 -4.53 -3.12 -9.18
N LEU A 41 -4.79 -3.09 -7.87
CA LEU A 41 -4.42 -4.14 -6.92
C LEU A 41 -5.58 -5.12 -6.65
N GLY A 42 -6.63 -5.12 -7.49
CA GLY A 42 -7.79 -5.97 -7.29
C GLY A 42 -8.71 -5.52 -6.15
N TYR A 43 -8.81 -4.21 -5.90
CA TYR A 43 -9.54 -3.59 -4.79
C TYR A 43 -8.98 -3.91 -3.40
N LEU A 44 -7.69 -4.22 -3.35
CA LEU A 44 -6.94 -4.39 -2.11
C LEU A 44 -6.23 -3.09 -1.73
N THR A 45 -5.93 -2.98 -0.45
CA THR A 45 -5.00 -1.99 0.07
C THR A 45 -3.56 -2.38 -0.25
N PRO A 46 -2.61 -1.43 -0.32
CA PRO A 46 -1.21 -1.76 -0.53
C PRO A 46 -0.68 -2.77 0.50
N LEU A 47 -1.10 -2.66 1.77
CA LEU A 47 -0.71 -3.58 2.82
C LEU A 47 -1.24 -5.01 2.58
N GLU A 48 -2.52 -5.16 2.24
CA GLU A 48 -3.11 -6.47 1.94
C GLU A 48 -2.46 -7.11 0.71
N PHE A 49 -2.18 -6.30 -0.31
CA PHE A 49 -1.48 -6.77 -1.50
C PHE A 49 -0.08 -7.29 -1.16
N GLU A 50 0.70 -6.56 -0.35
CA GLU A 50 2.03 -7.01 0.08
C GLU A 50 1.97 -8.31 0.90
N GLN A 51 0.97 -8.44 1.77
CA GLN A 51 0.75 -9.67 2.56
C GLN A 51 0.44 -10.87 1.65
N GLN A 52 -0.45 -10.71 0.67
CA GLN A 52 -0.75 -11.75 -0.30
C GLN A 52 0.48 -12.12 -1.12
N TRP A 53 1.21 -11.12 -1.63
CA TRP A 53 2.43 -11.34 -2.38
C TRP A 53 3.46 -12.12 -1.55
N ARG A 54 3.64 -11.77 -0.27
CA ARG A 54 4.56 -12.47 0.65
C ARG A 54 4.14 -13.91 0.92
N LEU A 55 2.84 -14.19 1.02
CA LEU A 55 2.32 -15.55 1.17
C LEU A 55 2.57 -16.38 -0.09
N GLU A 56 2.30 -15.81 -1.26
CA GLU A 56 2.52 -16.47 -2.55
C GLU A 56 3.99 -16.72 -2.87
N HIS A 57 4.87 -15.82 -2.43
CA HIS A 57 6.32 -15.90 -2.69
C HIS A 57 7.10 -16.43 -1.49
N SER A 58 6.39 -16.88 -0.44
CA SER A 58 7.01 -17.58 0.68
C SER A 58 7.63 -18.89 0.17
N PRO A 59 8.88 -19.21 0.54
CA PRO A 59 9.56 -20.42 0.07
C PRO A 59 8.83 -21.72 0.45
N LEU A 60 7.87 -21.69 1.38
CA LEU A 60 7.06 -22.85 1.77
C LEU A 60 5.94 -23.18 0.77
N VAL A 61 5.35 -22.18 0.09
CA VAL A 61 4.20 -22.36 -0.83
C VAL A 61 4.64 -22.75 -2.25
N ASN A 62 5.88 -22.43 -2.64
CA ASN A 62 6.38 -22.69 -3.99
C ASN A 62 6.81 -24.14 -4.25
N SER A 63 6.71 -25.03 -3.25
CA SER A 63 7.00 -26.46 -3.41
C SER A 63 5.80 -27.28 -3.93
N GLU A 64 4.57 -26.75 -3.86
CA GLU A 64 3.35 -27.51 -4.22
C GLU A 64 2.82 -27.20 -5.63
N ARG A 65 3.27 -26.10 -6.27
CA ARG A 65 2.76 -25.65 -7.57
C ARG A 65 3.46 -26.24 -8.80
N THR A 66 4.47 -27.10 -8.62
CA THR A 66 5.23 -27.72 -9.73
C THR A 66 4.68 -29.07 -10.22
N THR A 67 3.67 -29.66 -9.58
CA THR A 67 3.10 -30.97 -9.93
C THR A 67 1.62 -30.85 -10.33
N THR A 68 1.29 -30.17 -11.42
CA THR A 68 0.10 -30.50 -12.24
C THR A 68 0.09 -29.71 -13.54
N ARG A 69 0.74 -30.25 -14.58
CA ARG A 69 0.36 -30.05 -15.98
C ARG A 69 0.79 -31.30 -16.74
N THR A 70 -0.15 -32.23 -16.90
CA THR A 70 -0.15 -33.30 -17.91
C THR A 70 -1.39 -33.07 -18.77
#